data_AF-A0A418V5A4-F1
#
_entry.id   AF-A0A418V5A4-F1
#
_cell.length_a   1.000
_cell.length_b   1.000
_cell.length_c   1.000
_cell.angle_alpha   90.00
_cell.angle_beta   90.00
_cell.angle_gamma   90.00
#
_symmetry.space_group_name_H-M   'P 1'
#
loop_
_entity.id
_entity.type
_entity.pdbx_description
1 polymer ?
#
loop_
_entity_poly.entity_id
_entity_poly.type
_entity_poly.pdbx_seq_one_letter_code
_entity_poly.pdbx_strand_id
1 'polypeptide(L)'
;MTPPALSESTAPENVLPESVNLYLNTVTCLLLPRTARQVRAEFLSHLAQDMRDAQLRGLAEQEAWDHALRLAGPAWKAALGLGRVHTLGLLLRGLLLGAALGGASYALQSGVLNGPHAQVSRP
;
A
#
# COMPACT_ATOMS: atom_id res chain seq x y z
N MET A 1 18.26 -58.47 -2.31
CA MET A 1 18.70 -57.42 -1.37
C MET A 1 18.23 -56.10 -1.97
N THR A 2 17.01 -55.70 -1.60
CA THR A 2 16.26 -54.63 -2.25
C THR A 2 16.33 -53.42 -1.32
N PRO A 3 16.76 -52.22 -1.77
CA PRO A 3 16.81 -51.07 -0.89
C PRO A 3 15.39 -50.63 -0.50
N PRO A 4 15.15 -50.20 0.75
CA PRO A 4 13.87 -49.66 1.15
C PRO A 4 13.65 -48.27 0.55
N ALA A 5 12.48 -48.09 -0.07
CA ALA A 5 11.94 -46.79 -0.47
C ALA A 5 11.66 -45.96 0.79
N LEU A 6 12.64 -45.17 1.22
CA LEU A 6 12.46 -44.22 2.31
C LEU A 6 11.96 -42.90 1.74
N SER A 7 10.63 -42.74 1.85
CA SER A 7 9.92 -41.50 2.11
C SER A 7 10.36 -40.29 1.26
N GLU A 8 9.63 -40.08 0.16
CA GLU A 8 9.40 -38.72 -0.34
C GLU A 8 8.81 -37.90 0.81
N SER A 9 9.71 -37.26 1.57
CA SER A 9 9.40 -36.15 2.44
C SER A 9 8.80 -35.09 1.54
N THR A 10 7.48 -35.09 1.44
CA THR A 10 6.68 -33.98 0.96
C THR A 10 6.89 -32.87 1.98
N ALA A 11 8.07 -32.23 1.90
CA ALA A 11 8.31 -30.94 2.50
C ALA A 11 7.10 -30.09 2.12
N PRO A 12 6.36 -29.51 3.09
CA PRO A 12 5.28 -28.62 2.74
C PRO A 12 5.92 -27.53 1.90
N GLU A 13 5.62 -27.54 0.60
CA GLU A 13 5.86 -26.42 -0.28
C GLU A 13 5.33 -25.22 0.49
N ASN A 14 6.20 -24.23 0.70
CA ASN A 14 5.97 -23.07 1.57
C ASN A 14 4.93 -22.15 0.91
N VAL A 15 3.73 -22.69 0.76
CA VAL A 15 2.57 -22.08 0.16
C VAL A 15 1.89 -21.36 1.29
N LEU A 16 1.96 -20.03 1.24
CA LEU A 16 1.22 -19.19 2.15
C LEU A 16 -0.26 -19.63 2.19
N PRO A 17 -0.88 -19.72 3.39
CA PRO A 17 -2.30 -20.00 3.48
C PRO A 17 -3.10 -18.98 2.67
N GLU A 18 -4.15 -19.46 1.99
CA GLU A 18 -4.99 -18.60 1.14
C GLU A 18 -5.62 -17.45 1.93
N SER A 19 -5.97 -17.68 3.20
CA SER A 19 -6.48 -16.68 4.14
C SER A 19 -5.51 -15.51 4.34
N VAL A 20 -4.21 -15.78 4.44
CA VAL A 20 -3.16 -14.77 4.58
C VAL A 20 -3.03 -13.96 3.30
N ASN A 21 -3.11 -14.63 2.14
CA ASN A 21 -3.04 -13.95 0.85
C ASN A 21 -4.23 -13.02 0.61
N LEU A 22 -5.45 -13.48 0.93
CA LEU A 22 -6.66 -12.66 0.90
C LEU A 22 -6.58 -11.46 1.85
N TYR A 23 -6.06 -11.67 3.07
CA TYR A 23 -5.85 -10.60 4.04
C TYR A 23 -4.90 -9.53 3.47
N LEU A 24 -3.75 -9.93 2.96
CA LEU A 24 -2.75 -9.01 2.39
C LEU A 24 -3.28 -8.25 1.17
N ASN A 25 -4.03 -8.92 0.29
CA ASN A 25 -4.69 -8.27 -0.84
C ASN A 25 -5.69 -7.21 -0.36
N THR A 26 -6.45 -7.51 0.69
CA THR A 26 -7.44 -6.57 1.25
C THR A 26 -6.75 -5.34 1.86
N VAL A 27 -5.68 -5.54 2.64
CA VAL A 27 -4.92 -4.44 3.26
C VAL A 27 -4.29 -3.52 2.21
N THR A 28 -3.83 -4.08 1.10
CA THR A 28 -3.09 -3.34 0.06
C THR A 28 -3.94 -2.86 -1.11
N CYS A 29 -5.24 -3.16 -1.13
CA CYS A 29 -6.14 -2.86 -2.25
C CYS A 29 -6.20 -1.36 -2.60
N LEU A 30 -6.04 -0.47 -1.62
CA LEU A 30 -6.10 0.99 -1.80
C LEU A 30 -4.74 1.65 -2.10
N LEU A 31 -3.68 0.86 -2.27
CA LEU A 31 -2.31 1.37 -2.41
C LEU A 31 -1.82 1.32 -3.87
N LEU A 32 -0.93 2.24 -4.22
CA LEU A 32 -0.22 2.18 -5.50
C LEU A 32 0.65 0.91 -5.54
N PRO A 33 0.87 0.29 -6.72
CA PRO A 33 1.51 -1.02 -6.84
C PRO A 33 2.90 -1.12 -6.18
N ARG A 34 3.69 -0.05 -6.25
CA ARG A 34 5.05 -0.03 -5.65
C ARG A 34 4.98 -0.04 -4.11
N THR A 35 4.10 0.77 -3.54
CA THR A 35 3.87 0.85 -2.09
C THR A 35 3.16 -0.40 -1.57
N ALA A 36 2.20 -0.93 -2.33
CA ALA A 36 1.51 -2.18 -2.03
C ALA A 36 2.49 -3.35 -1.84
N ARG A 37 3.51 -3.48 -2.70
CA ARG A 37 4.53 -4.53 -2.56
C ARG A 37 5.35 -4.41 -1.28
N GLN A 38 5.77 -3.19 -0.93
CA GLN A 38 6.53 -2.94 0.30
C GLN A 38 5.69 -3.22 1.53
N VAL A 39 4.49 -2.64 1.61
CA VAL A 39 3.56 -2.85 2.73
C VAL A 39 3.17 -4.32 2.86
N ARG A 40 2.98 -5.03 1.75
CA ARG A 40 2.71 -6.46 1.75
C ARG A 40 3.87 -7.27 2.35
N ALA A 41 5.10 -6.94 2.02
CA ALA A 41 6.27 -7.62 2.56
C ALA A 41 6.41 -7.39 4.08
N GLU A 42 6.19 -6.17 4.54
CA GLU A 42 6.23 -5.82 5.97
C GLU A 42 5.08 -6.47 6.76
N PHE A 43 3.86 -6.48 6.21
CA PHE A 43 2.75 -7.19 6.86
C PHE A 43 2.98 -8.70 6.90
N LEU A 44 3.59 -9.25 5.84
CA LEU A 44 3.91 -10.67 5.79
C LEU A 44 4.98 -11.03 6.83
N SER A 45 6.02 -10.22 7.00
CA SER A 45 7.07 -10.47 7.99
C SER A 45 6.50 -10.44 9.41
N HIS A 46 5.66 -9.45 9.73
CA HIS A 46 4.97 -9.39 11.03
C HIS A 46 4.07 -10.60 11.27
N LEU A 47 3.20 -10.95 10.31
CA LEU A 47 2.31 -12.11 10.45
C LEU A 47 3.10 -13.43 10.58
N ALA A 48 4.20 -13.57 9.86
CA ALA A 48 5.08 -14.74 9.97
C ALA A 48 5.77 -14.82 11.33
N GLN A 49 6.10 -13.68 11.94
CA GLN A 49 6.65 -13.62 13.28
C GLN A 49 5.60 -13.99 14.33
N ASP A 50 4.39 -13.43 14.25
CA ASP A 50 3.28 -13.78 15.14
C ASP A 50 2.87 -15.26 15.02
N MET A 51 2.91 -15.81 13.79
CA MET A 51 2.69 -17.23 13.54
C MET A 51 3.78 -18.07 14.22
N ARG A 52 5.06 -17.70 14.09
CA ARG A 52 6.15 -18.41 14.79
C ARG A 52 6.01 -18.35 16.30
N ASP A 53 5.63 -17.20 16.84
CA ASP A 53 5.39 -17.04 18.28
C ASP A 53 4.23 -17.93 18.75
N ALA A 54 3.20 -18.12 17.91
CA ALA A 54 2.10 -19.05 18.18
C ALA A 54 2.55 -20.53 18.09
N GLN A 55 3.40 -20.88 17.12
CA GLN A 55 3.99 -22.23 17.04
C GLN A 55 4.86 -22.56 18.26
N LEU A 56 5.64 -21.59 18.77
CA LEU A 56 6.42 -21.75 20.00
C LEU A 56 5.56 -22.00 21.24
N ARG A 57 4.27 -21.63 21.20
CA ARG A 57 3.29 -21.93 22.24
C ARG A 57 2.61 -23.28 22.06
N GLY A 58 3.02 -24.06 21.05
CA GLY A 58 2.52 -25.41 20.78
C GLY A 58 1.32 -25.47 19.84
N LEU A 59 0.94 -24.37 19.19
CA LEU A 59 -0.14 -24.37 18.19
C LEU A 59 0.34 -25.03 16.88
N ALA A 60 -0.55 -25.78 16.23
CA ALA A 60 -0.29 -26.30 14.90
C ALA A 60 -0.14 -25.14 13.90
N GLU A 61 0.60 -25.34 12.81
CA GLU A 61 0.92 -24.27 11.86
C GLU A 61 -0.31 -23.52 11.33
N GLN A 62 -1.37 -24.25 10.98
CA GLN A 62 -2.60 -23.65 10.47
C GLN A 62 -3.32 -22.81 11.54
N GLU A 63 -3.38 -23.32 12.78
CA GLU A 63 -3.97 -22.60 13.91
C GLU A 63 -3.13 -21.36 14.31
N ALA A 64 -1.81 -21.45 14.13
CA ALA A 64 -0.87 -20.37 14.38
C ALA A 64 -1.05 -19.22 13.38
N TRP A 65 -1.30 -19.52 12.10
CA TRP A 65 -1.67 -18.52 11.11
C TRP A 65 -3.02 -17.87 11.41
N ASP A 66 -4.03 -18.67 11.78
CA ASP A 66 -5.33 -18.12 12.18
C ASP A 66 -5.23 -17.24 13.42
N HIS A 67 -4.36 -17.62 14.37
CA HIS A 67 -4.07 -16.82 15.56
C HIS A 67 -3.40 -15.49 15.20
N ALA A 68 -2.40 -15.51 14.30
CA ALA A 68 -1.74 -14.31 13.80
C ALA A 68 -2.73 -13.36 13.08
N LEU A 69 -3.64 -13.91 12.26
CA LEU A 69 -4.68 -13.12 11.59
C LEU A 69 -5.67 -12.49 12.57
N ARG A 70 -6.07 -13.22 13.63
CA ARG A 70 -6.92 -12.69 14.70
C ARG A 70 -6.25 -11.55 15.46
N LEU A 71 -4.95 -11.66 15.72
CA LEU A 71 -4.13 -10.61 16.36
C LEU A 71 -4.00 -9.37 15.49
N ALA A 72 -3.77 -9.54 14.19
CA ALA A 72 -3.65 -8.45 13.24
C ALA A 72 -4.96 -7.64 13.09
N GLY A 73 -6.09 -8.28 13.37
CA GLY A 73 -7.40 -7.64 13.40
C GLY A 73 -8.00 -7.40 12.01
N PRO A 74 -8.97 -6.48 11.87
CA PRO A 74 -9.73 -6.34 10.63
C PRO A 74 -8.91 -5.68 9.50
N ALA A 75 -8.69 -6.39 8.40
CA ALA A 75 -7.92 -5.93 7.23
C ALA A 75 -8.39 -4.57 6.67
N TRP A 76 -9.70 -4.33 6.68
CA TRP A 76 -10.32 -3.12 6.11
C TRP A 76 -9.94 -1.85 6.89
N LYS A 77 -9.74 -1.94 8.22
CA LYS A 77 -9.31 -0.81 9.03
C LYS A 77 -7.89 -0.39 8.67
N ALA A 78 -7.00 -1.37 8.49
CA ALA A 78 -5.63 -1.14 8.04
C ALA A 78 -5.61 -0.55 6.63
N ALA A 79 -6.41 -1.10 5.70
CA ALA A 79 -6.54 -0.59 4.34
C ALA A 79 -6.98 0.87 4.30
N LEU A 80 -8.01 1.25 5.08
CA LEU A 80 -8.50 2.63 5.15
C LEU A 80 -7.46 3.59 5.76
N GLY A 81 -6.78 3.16 6.83
CA GLY A 81 -5.72 3.95 7.45
C GLY A 81 -4.56 4.22 6.49
N LEU A 82 -4.07 3.17 5.82
CA LEU A 82 -2.99 3.25 4.84
C LEU A 82 -3.41 4.05 3.60
N GLY A 83 -4.61 3.80 3.09
CA GLY A 83 -5.20 4.55 1.99
C GLY A 83 -5.28 6.03 2.32
N ARG A 84 -5.79 6.40 3.50
CA ARG A 84 -5.87 7.80 3.95
C ARG A 84 -4.49 8.47 4.00
N VAL A 85 -3.48 7.82 4.57
CA VAL A 85 -2.13 8.40 4.70
C VAL A 85 -1.47 8.58 3.32
N HIS A 86 -1.61 7.60 2.42
CA HIS A 86 -0.93 7.65 1.12
C HIS A 86 -1.69 8.41 0.03
N THR A 87 -3.00 8.58 0.14
CA THR A 87 -3.79 9.37 -0.82
C THR A 87 -3.78 10.87 -0.51
N LEU A 88 -3.68 11.28 0.77
CA LEU A 88 -3.71 12.69 1.15
C LEU A 88 -2.58 13.51 0.50
N GLY A 89 -1.36 12.96 0.47
CA GLY A 89 -0.22 13.64 -0.15
C GLY A 89 -0.36 13.80 -1.67
N LEU A 90 -1.03 12.84 -2.32
CA LEU A 90 -1.35 12.88 -3.76
C LEU A 90 -2.42 13.94 -4.05
N LEU A 91 -3.45 14.00 -3.21
CA LEU A 91 -4.54 14.96 -3.31
C LEU A 91 -4.03 16.40 -3.11
N LEU A 92 -3.15 16.60 -2.13
CA LEU A 92 -2.50 17.90 -1.90
C LEU A 92 -1.61 18.32 -3.08
N ARG A 93 -0.83 17.39 -3.64
CA ARG A 93 -0.02 17.68 -4.84
C ARG A 93 -0.87 18.04 -6.05
N GLY A 94 -1.98 17.33 -6.26
CA GLY A 94 -2.94 17.65 -7.32
C GLY A 94 -3.53 19.04 -7.14
N LEU A 95 -3.91 19.40 -5.91
CA LEU A 95 -4.41 20.74 -5.59
C LEU A 95 -3.36 21.81 -5.87
N LEU A 96 -2.10 21.61 -5.45
CA LEU A 96 -1.02 22.57 -5.66
C LEU A 96 -0.68 22.75 -7.15
N LEU A 97 -0.65 21.66 -7.93
CA LEU A 97 -0.45 21.73 -9.38
C LEU A 97 -1.62 22.43 -10.07
N GLY A 98 -2.85 22.05 -9.73
CA GLY A 98 -4.06 22.69 -10.26
C GLY A 98 -4.12 24.19 -9.93
N ALA A 99 -3.78 24.57 -8.69
CA ALA A 99 -3.70 25.96 -8.26
C ALA A 99 -2.56 26.72 -8.97
N ALA A 100 -1.40 26.09 -9.21
CA ALA A 100 -0.31 26.72 -9.96
C ALA A 100 -0.68 26.96 -11.42
N LEU A 101 -1.30 25.97 -12.10
CA LEU A 101 -1.76 26.13 -13.48
C LEU A 101 -2.94 27.11 -13.60
N GLY A 102 -3.90 27.05 -12.67
CA GLY A 102 -5.02 27.99 -12.59
C GLY A 102 -4.60 29.41 -12.24
N GLY A 103 -3.64 29.56 -11.34
CA GLY A 103 -3.06 30.86 -10.96
C GLY A 103 -2.26 31.48 -12.10
N ALA A 104 -1.46 30.69 -12.83
CA ALA A 104 -0.70 31.17 -13.97
C ALA A 104 -1.60 31.64 -15.13
N SER A 105 -2.70 30.94 -15.39
CA SER A 105 -3.68 31.35 -16.41
C SER A 105 -4.44 32.62 -16.02
N TYR A 106 -4.78 32.79 -14.73
CA TYR A 106 -5.38 34.03 -14.23
C TYR A 106 -4.44 35.24 -14.36
N ALA A 107 -3.15 35.07 -14.07
CA ALA A 107 -2.15 36.13 -14.17
C ALA A 107 -1.91 36.60 -15.63
N LEU A 108 -1.89 35.67 -16.59
CA LEU A 108 -1.79 35.97 -18.02
C LEU A 108 -2.98 36.79 -18.53
N GLN A 109 -4.20 36.47 -18.08
CA GLN A 109 -5.39 37.21 -18.49
C GLN A 109 -5.43 38.62 -17.88
N SER A 110 -4.98 38.79 -16.63
CA SER A 110 -4.84 40.13 -16.02
C SER A 110 -3.70 40.96 -16.62
N GLY A 111 -2.62 40.33 -17.08
CA GLY A 111 -1.49 41.04 -17.72
C GLY A 111 -1.81 41.53 -19.13
N VAL A 112 -2.63 40.78 -19.88
CA VAL A 112 -3.07 41.17 -21.23
C VAL A 112 -4.14 42.28 -21.19
N LEU A 113 -4.99 42.31 -20.16
CA LEU A 113 -5.95 43.39 -19.95
C LEU A 113 -5.32 44.71 -19.44
N ASN A 114 -4.13 44.64 -18.84
CA ASN A 114 -3.36 45.80 -18.38
C ASN A 114 -2.22 46.17 -19.36
N GLY A 115 -2.44 45.89 -20.65
CA GLY A 115 -1.54 46.37 -21.71
C GLY A 115 -1.33 47.88 -21.58
N PRO A 116 -0.07 48.36 -21.67
CA PRO A 116 0.24 49.77 -21.45
C PRO A 116 -0.55 50.58 -22.46
N HIS A 117 -1.42 51.47 -21.97
CA HIS A 117 -1.89 52.60 -22.77
C HIS A 117 -0.63 53.30 -23.30
N ALA A 118 -0.30 53.00 -24.56
CA ALA A 118 0.75 53.65 -25.30
C ALA A 118 0.38 55.13 -25.37
N GLN A 119 0.88 55.88 -24.41
CA GLN A 119 0.77 57.32 -24.37
C GLN A 119 1.69 57.84 -25.47
N VAL A 120 1.11 58.00 -26.67
CA VAL A 120 1.75 58.68 -27.80
C VAL A 120 1.86 60.15 -27.42
N SER A 121 2.95 60.49 -26.74
CA SER A 121 3.39 61.87 -26.57
C SER A 121 4.11 62.30 -27.86
N ARG A 122 3.41 63.06 -28.71
CA ARG A 122 4.06 63.92 -29.72
C ARG A 122 4.29 65.30 -29.10
N PRO A 123 5.49 65.86 -29.28
CA PRO A 123 5.60 67.09 -30.07
C PRO A 123 6.36 66.87 -31.38
#